data_AF-A0A3A4KCP7-F1
#
_entry.id   AF-A0A3A4KCP7-F1
#
_cell.length_a   1.000
_cell.length_b   1.000
_cell.length_c   1.000
_cell.angle_alpha   90.00
_cell.angle_beta   90.00
_cell.angle_gamma   90.00
#
_symmetry.space_group_name_H-M   'P 1'
#
loop_
_entity.id
_entity.type
_entity.pdbx_description
1 polymer ?
#
loop_
_entity_poly.entity_id
_entity_poly.type
_entity_poly.pdbx_seq_one_letter_code
_entity_poly.pdbx_strand_id
1 'polypeptide(L)'
;AKVEKEISEARGVVSMLTQIGSPGSEDVTTGQIHVTMIDLEERDYSQFDVMKEVRAKLAKYPEIRSSVNTLGGFGGSRAVQLQYNITGPDLDKLTEISNEAAKKLRQVPGFVDVDTSMASRQPEVDVVLDRRKAADLGITASDLALSLKTMVGGEIVTKFREGVEQYDVWLRLDSKDRNDAEIVRRLPINSQKAGLVPLSQVANLTESKGPADIDRFNRQRQVSLFTNLDGRDQGSATEIIQETVEGMNLPPTYSGAFTGRSKAMGEAMRNMLMAFFLAFIFMYIVLAAQFESFIHPITILLSLPLTLPFALASLFFLGESINLYSLLGVFMLFGIVKKNGILQIDYTNTLRARGKPLLEAIMEANHARLRPILMTTMTLIAGMIPIALGEGPGSAARSSMAKVIIGGQALSLFITLLIVPVAYSLFEGAKQRLGMGGRESLNR
;
A
#
# COMPACT_ATOMS: atom_id res chain seq x y z
N ALA A 1 20.53 14.65 -16.93
CA ALA A 1 21.01 16.02 -17.28
C ALA A 1 20.21 17.14 -16.60
N LYS A 2 19.20 17.80 -17.22
CA LYS A 2 18.52 18.97 -16.60
C LYS A 2 17.83 18.65 -15.27
N VAL A 3 17.00 17.61 -15.26
CA VAL A 3 16.29 17.13 -14.07
C VAL A 3 17.25 16.68 -12.97
N GLU A 4 18.29 15.94 -13.35
CA GLU A 4 19.34 15.47 -12.44
C GLU A 4 20.07 16.61 -11.73
N LYS A 5 20.39 17.70 -12.44
CA LYS A 5 20.99 18.88 -11.82
C LYS A 5 20.07 19.49 -10.75
N GLU A 6 18.79 19.66 -11.05
CA GLU A 6 17.82 20.20 -10.09
C GLU A 6 17.68 19.31 -8.84
N ILE A 7 17.71 17.97 -9.01
CA ILE A 7 17.67 17.01 -7.90
C ILE A 7 18.98 17.04 -7.11
N SER A 8 20.14 17.17 -7.75
CA SER A 8 21.43 17.26 -7.05
C SER A 8 21.56 18.49 -6.14
N GLU A 9 20.82 19.56 -6.45
CA GLU A 9 20.75 20.77 -5.64
C GLU A 9 19.78 20.64 -4.45
N ALA A 10 19.01 19.54 -4.37
CA ALA A 10 18.17 19.29 -3.20
C ALA A 10 19.04 18.94 -1.99
N ARG A 11 18.60 19.34 -0.80
CA ARG A 11 19.38 19.13 0.43
C ARG A 11 19.70 17.66 0.67
N GLY A 12 20.93 17.40 1.11
CA GLY A 12 21.37 16.09 1.57
C GLY A 12 21.54 15.03 0.49
N VAL A 13 21.47 15.36 -0.80
CA VAL A 13 21.73 14.40 -1.88
C VAL A 13 23.24 14.14 -2.01
N VAL A 14 23.66 12.88 -1.87
CA VAL A 14 25.07 12.46 -1.94
C VAL A 14 25.41 11.91 -3.31
N SER A 15 24.59 10.98 -3.79
CA SER A 15 24.81 10.31 -5.07
C SER A 15 23.49 10.01 -5.75
N MET A 16 23.50 9.92 -7.07
CA MET A 16 22.34 9.53 -7.86
C MET A 16 22.71 8.46 -8.87
N LEU A 17 21.79 7.53 -9.10
CA LEU A 17 21.84 6.58 -10.19
C LEU A 17 20.64 6.81 -11.11
N THR A 18 20.90 7.35 -12.29
CA THR A 18 19.89 7.57 -13.32
C THR A 18 19.87 6.38 -14.25
N GLN A 19 18.68 5.84 -14.48
CA GLN A 19 18.42 4.80 -15.45
C GLN A 19 17.30 5.26 -16.39
N ILE A 20 17.55 5.20 -17.70
CA ILE A 20 16.56 5.48 -18.74
C ILE A 20 16.18 4.15 -19.37
N GLY A 21 14.88 3.91 -19.51
CA GLY A 21 14.32 2.61 -19.85
C GLY A 21 14.22 1.67 -18.66
N SER A 22 13.20 0.82 -18.65
CA SER A 22 13.07 -0.23 -17.65
C SER A 22 13.79 -1.50 -18.14
N PRO A 23 14.53 -2.23 -17.28
CA PRO A 23 15.16 -3.49 -17.69
C PRO A 23 14.11 -4.46 -18.25
N GLY A 24 14.26 -4.90 -19.48
CA GLY A 24 13.33 -5.82 -20.15
C GLY A 24 12.08 -5.17 -20.78
N SER A 25 11.96 -3.83 -20.75
CA SER A 25 10.96 -3.09 -21.52
C SER A 25 11.66 -2.27 -22.60
N GLU A 26 11.08 -2.21 -23.80
CA GLU A 26 11.53 -1.34 -24.89
C GLU A 26 11.08 0.12 -24.71
N ASP A 27 10.39 0.44 -23.61
CA ASP A 27 9.95 1.81 -23.33
C ASP A 27 11.12 2.72 -22.93
N VAL A 28 11.59 3.50 -23.91
CA VAL A 28 12.63 4.53 -23.74
C VAL A 28 12.09 5.86 -23.19
N THR A 29 10.78 5.98 -22.95
CA THR A 29 10.15 7.21 -22.45
C THR A 29 10.10 7.29 -20.93
N THR A 30 10.39 6.19 -20.25
CA THR A 30 10.44 6.11 -18.79
C THR A 30 11.87 6.28 -18.28
N GLY A 31 12.04 7.06 -17.21
CA GLY A 31 13.31 7.20 -16.49
C GLY A 31 13.13 7.05 -14.98
N GLN A 32 14.11 6.44 -14.32
CA GLN A 32 14.17 6.26 -12.87
C GLN A 32 15.45 6.89 -12.34
N ILE A 33 15.34 7.71 -11.30
CA ILE A 33 16.49 8.33 -10.62
C ILE A 33 16.47 7.84 -9.18
N HIS A 34 17.44 7.00 -8.83
CA HIS A 34 17.67 6.57 -7.46
C HIS A 34 18.55 7.62 -6.78
N VAL A 35 18.10 8.13 -5.64
CA VAL A 35 18.79 9.20 -4.91
C VAL A 35 19.23 8.65 -3.56
N THR A 36 20.54 8.70 -3.30
CA THR A 36 21.11 8.42 -1.98
C THR A 36 21.23 9.74 -1.22
N MET A 37 20.67 9.77 -0.03
CA MET A 37 20.79 10.92 0.87
C MET A 37 21.86 10.68 1.93
N ILE A 38 22.30 11.75 2.59
CA ILE A 38 23.09 11.68 3.82
C ILE A 38 22.35 10.87 4.89
N ASP A 39 23.13 10.25 5.78
CA ASP A 39 22.57 9.40 6.82
C ASP A 39 21.62 10.18 7.73
N LEU A 40 20.65 9.46 8.30
CA LEU A 40 19.62 10.07 9.16
C LEU A 40 20.23 10.77 10.39
N GLU A 41 21.36 10.29 10.89
CA GLU A 41 22.05 10.86 12.06
C GLU A 41 22.72 12.21 11.76
N GLU A 42 23.01 12.51 10.49
CA GLU A 42 23.71 13.73 10.07
C GLU A 42 22.76 14.83 9.60
N ARG A 43 21.44 14.65 9.73
CA ARG A 43 20.42 15.58 9.21
C ARG A 43 19.34 15.94 10.21
N ASP A 44 18.90 17.19 10.16
CA ASP A 44 17.82 17.77 10.97
C ASP A 44 16.45 17.77 10.25
N TYR A 45 16.36 17.14 9.08
CA TYR A 45 15.14 17.06 8.27
C TYR A 45 14.78 15.63 7.86
N SER A 46 13.48 15.38 7.68
CA SER A 46 12.98 14.07 7.29
C SER A 46 13.17 13.80 5.80
N GLN A 47 13.10 12.52 5.42
CA GLN A 47 13.09 12.14 4.00
C GLN A 47 11.90 12.76 3.26
N PHE A 48 10.75 12.85 3.92
CA PHE A 48 9.53 13.40 3.35
C PHE A 48 9.68 14.88 3.01
N ASP A 49 10.47 15.64 3.78
CA ASP A 49 10.72 17.05 3.51
C ASP A 49 11.57 17.23 2.23
N VAL A 50 12.57 16.38 2.02
CA VAL A 50 13.35 16.34 0.76
C VAL A 50 12.46 15.92 -0.41
N MET A 51 11.59 14.92 -0.20
CA MET A 51 10.64 14.50 -1.24
C MET A 51 9.71 15.63 -1.65
N LYS A 52 9.20 16.45 -0.71
CA LYS A 52 8.38 17.64 -1.01
C LYS A 52 9.16 18.68 -1.82
N GLU A 53 10.41 18.93 -1.45
CA GLU A 53 11.30 19.85 -2.16
C GLU A 53 11.58 19.40 -3.59
N VAL A 54 11.90 18.11 -3.78
CA VAL A 54 12.10 17.50 -5.10
C VAL A 54 10.82 17.58 -5.93
N ARG A 55 9.65 17.30 -5.36
CA ARG A 55 8.36 17.48 -6.07
C ARG A 55 8.15 18.92 -6.54
N ALA A 56 8.44 19.91 -5.69
CA ALA A 56 8.33 21.33 -6.05
C ALA A 56 9.28 21.71 -7.19
N LYS A 57 10.51 21.16 -7.20
CA LYS A 57 11.47 21.35 -8.29
C LYS A 57 11.00 20.70 -9.60
N LEU A 58 10.46 19.48 -9.53
CA LEU A 58 9.96 18.75 -10.69
C LEU A 58 8.69 19.37 -11.29
N ALA A 59 7.88 20.06 -10.50
CA ALA A 59 6.70 20.78 -10.98
C ALA A 59 7.00 21.86 -12.03
N LYS A 60 8.27 22.31 -12.16
CA LYS A 60 8.73 23.22 -13.22
C LYS A 60 8.70 22.59 -14.62
N TYR A 61 8.63 21.25 -14.71
CA TYR A 61 8.65 20.50 -15.95
C TYR A 61 7.27 19.85 -16.23
N PRO A 62 6.27 20.63 -16.69
CA PRO A 62 4.92 20.12 -16.92
C PRO A 62 4.84 19.02 -17.99
N GLU A 63 5.87 18.90 -18.82
CA GLU A 63 5.98 17.89 -19.87
C GLU A 63 6.32 16.49 -19.32
N ILE A 64 6.76 16.39 -18.06
CA ILE A 64 7.17 15.14 -17.43
C ILE A 64 6.14 14.74 -16.37
N ARG A 65 5.68 13.49 -16.41
CA ARG A 65 4.89 12.91 -15.33
C ARG A 65 5.83 12.42 -14.23
N SER A 66 6.11 13.26 -13.25
CA SER A 66 6.98 12.91 -12.13
C SER A 66 6.23 12.26 -10.97
N SER A 67 6.83 11.26 -10.35
CA SER A 67 6.40 10.77 -9.03
C SER A 67 7.63 10.59 -8.14
N VAL A 68 7.54 11.04 -6.89
CA VAL A 68 8.64 10.92 -5.92
C VAL A 68 8.22 9.90 -4.88
N ASN A 69 8.92 8.77 -4.85
CA ASN A 69 8.58 7.62 -4.01
C ASN A 69 9.75 7.23 -3.12
N THR A 70 9.46 6.69 -1.94
CA THR A 70 10.45 5.93 -1.18
C THR A 70 10.84 4.69 -1.97
N LEU A 71 12.09 4.24 -1.90
CA LEU A 71 12.46 2.97 -2.54
C LEU A 71 11.54 1.83 -2.07
N GLY A 72 11.03 1.08 -3.03
CA GLY A 72 10.30 -0.15 -2.77
C GLY A 72 11.23 -1.27 -2.29
N GLY A 73 10.64 -2.37 -1.82
CA GLY A 73 11.40 -3.62 -1.71
C GLY A 73 11.87 -4.09 -3.09
N PHE A 74 12.68 -5.14 -3.12
CA PHE A 74 13.14 -5.79 -4.36
C PHE A 74 11.97 -6.07 -5.31
N GLY A 75 12.06 -5.62 -6.57
CA GLY A 75 11.06 -5.96 -7.61
C GLY A 75 10.69 -4.89 -8.63
N GLY A 76 11.30 -3.70 -8.61
CA GLY A 76 11.16 -2.71 -9.70
C GLY A 76 9.76 -2.08 -9.89
N SER A 77 8.76 -2.47 -9.10
CA SER A 77 7.42 -1.88 -9.15
C SER A 77 7.40 -0.49 -8.52
N ARG A 78 6.64 0.44 -9.12
CA ARG A 78 6.42 1.79 -8.57
C ARG A 78 5.90 1.67 -7.14
N ALA A 79 6.72 2.10 -6.18
CA ALA A 79 6.43 2.03 -4.75
C ALA A 79 5.47 3.13 -4.27
N VAL A 80 4.37 3.32 -4.98
CA VAL A 80 3.34 4.31 -4.64
C VAL A 80 2.51 3.85 -3.45
N GLN A 81 1.99 4.81 -2.69
CA GLN A 81 1.17 4.53 -1.51
C GLN A 81 -0.20 3.95 -1.87
N LEU A 82 -0.84 4.51 -2.90
CA LEU A 82 -2.14 4.08 -3.37
C LEU A 82 -2.10 3.71 -4.85
N GLN A 83 -2.63 2.52 -5.14
CA GLN A 83 -2.86 2.03 -6.49
C GLN A 83 -4.30 1.54 -6.61
N TYR A 84 -5.00 2.03 -7.63
CA TYR A 84 -6.39 1.67 -7.93
C TYR A 84 -6.51 1.29 -9.40
N ASN A 85 -6.98 0.07 -9.67
CA ASN A 85 -7.06 -0.44 -11.03
C ASN A 85 -8.50 -0.36 -11.52
N ILE A 86 -8.67 0.20 -12.70
CA ILE A 86 -9.93 0.22 -13.43
C ILE A 86 -9.82 -0.84 -14.52
N THR A 87 -10.69 -1.84 -14.51
CA THR A 87 -10.72 -2.93 -15.50
C THR A 87 -11.90 -2.77 -16.44
N GLY A 88 -11.74 -3.23 -17.68
CA GLY A 88 -12.79 -3.13 -18.69
C GLY A 88 -12.38 -3.77 -20.03
N PRO A 89 -13.33 -3.93 -20.96
CA PRO A 89 -13.06 -4.54 -22.26
C PRO A 89 -12.38 -3.58 -23.24
N ASP A 90 -12.65 -2.28 -23.18
CA ASP A 90 -12.21 -1.27 -24.15
C ASP A 90 -11.14 -0.34 -23.55
N LEU A 91 -10.00 -0.23 -24.24
CA LEU A 91 -8.87 0.61 -23.81
C LEU A 91 -9.15 2.10 -23.95
N ASP A 92 -9.89 2.51 -24.99
CA ASP A 92 -10.17 3.93 -25.23
C ASP A 92 -11.08 4.47 -24.11
N LYS A 93 -12.12 3.71 -23.79
CA LYS A 93 -13.02 4.05 -22.69
C LYS A 93 -12.35 3.95 -21.32
N LEU A 94 -11.47 2.97 -21.10
CA LEU A 94 -10.64 2.93 -19.88
C LEU A 94 -9.74 4.16 -19.75
N THR A 95 -9.20 4.65 -20.87
CA THR A 95 -8.37 5.86 -20.90
C THR A 95 -9.18 7.10 -20.54
N GLU A 96 -10.40 7.23 -21.08
CA GLU A 96 -11.31 8.33 -20.76
C GLU A 96 -11.64 8.36 -19.25
N ILE A 97 -12.11 7.23 -18.72
CA ILE A 97 -12.50 7.09 -17.30
C ILE A 97 -11.31 7.36 -16.38
N SER A 98 -10.15 6.77 -16.66
CA SER A 98 -8.96 6.93 -15.82
C SER A 98 -8.41 8.36 -15.86
N ASN A 99 -8.46 9.05 -17.00
CA ASN A 99 -8.07 10.46 -17.11
C ASN A 99 -9.03 11.39 -16.38
N GLU A 100 -10.35 11.12 -16.45
CA GLU A 100 -11.33 11.86 -15.68
C GLU A 100 -11.12 11.68 -14.17
N ALA A 101 -10.89 10.44 -13.72
CA ALA A 101 -10.56 10.11 -12.34
C ALA A 101 -9.29 10.81 -11.88
N ALA A 102 -8.21 10.74 -12.67
CA ALA A 102 -6.96 11.44 -12.37
C ALA A 102 -7.16 12.96 -12.29
N LYS A 103 -7.97 13.54 -13.17
CA LYS A 103 -8.27 14.99 -13.17
C LYS A 103 -9.02 15.41 -11.91
N LYS A 104 -10.04 14.65 -11.48
CA LYS A 104 -10.78 14.92 -10.24
C LYS A 104 -9.87 14.79 -9.02
N LEU A 105 -9.07 13.74 -8.95
CA LEU A 105 -8.17 13.51 -7.81
C LEU A 105 -7.07 14.56 -7.68
N ARG A 106 -6.56 15.11 -8.80
CA ARG A 106 -5.60 16.24 -8.77
C ARG A 106 -6.19 17.51 -8.15
N GLN A 107 -7.52 17.66 -8.12
CA GLN A 107 -8.19 18.82 -7.51
C GLN A 107 -8.39 18.64 -5.99
N VAL A 108 -8.27 17.42 -5.47
CA VAL A 108 -8.50 17.14 -4.07
C VAL A 108 -7.23 17.38 -3.25
N PRO A 109 -7.26 18.25 -2.22
CA PRO A 109 -6.10 18.48 -1.37
C PRO A 109 -5.60 17.20 -0.69
N GLY A 110 -4.29 17.00 -0.71
CA GLY A 110 -3.61 15.86 -0.08
C GLY A 110 -3.28 14.69 -1.00
N PHE A 111 -3.76 14.69 -2.25
CA PHE A 111 -3.27 13.76 -3.28
C PHE A 111 -2.13 14.41 -4.08
N VAL A 112 -1.01 13.72 -4.18
CA VAL A 112 0.18 14.17 -4.91
C VAL A 112 0.66 13.07 -5.86
N ASP A 113 1.42 13.44 -6.89
CA ASP A 113 1.96 12.48 -7.88
C ASP A 113 0.88 11.64 -8.61
N VAL A 114 -0.30 12.23 -8.87
CA VAL A 114 -1.41 11.52 -9.53
C VAL A 114 -1.08 11.22 -10.99
N ASP A 115 -0.94 9.93 -11.31
CA ASP A 115 -0.60 9.42 -12.64
C ASP A 115 -1.43 8.17 -13.00
N THR A 116 -1.39 7.78 -14.28
CA THR A 116 -2.03 6.57 -14.79
C THR A 116 -1.01 5.68 -15.49
N SER A 117 -1.23 4.36 -15.51
CA SER A 117 -0.37 3.41 -16.24
C SER A 117 -0.52 3.52 -17.75
N MET A 118 -1.49 4.30 -18.24
CA MET A 118 -1.56 4.66 -19.65
C MET A 118 -0.41 5.62 -19.99
N ALA A 119 0.67 5.04 -20.49
CA ALA A 119 1.74 5.74 -21.16
C ALA A 119 1.20 6.50 -22.38
N SER A 120 1.92 7.57 -22.76
CA SER A 120 1.61 8.29 -24.01
C SER A 120 1.63 7.29 -25.16
N ARG A 121 0.55 7.25 -25.95
CA ARG A 121 0.42 6.33 -27.08
C ARG A 121 1.65 6.45 -27.99
N GLN A 122 2.29 5.32 -28.29
CA GLN A 122 3.46 5.31 -29.16
C GLN A 122 3.00 5.66 -30.58
N PRO A 123 3.66 6.63 -31.25
CA PRO A 123 3.43 6.85 -32.66
C PRO A 123 3.76 5.56 -33.43
N GLU A 124 2.80 5.06 -34.18
CA GLU A 124 2.96 3.87 -35.03
C GLU A 124 2.55 4.20 -36.46
N VAL A 125 3.06 3.43 -37.41
CA VAL A 125 2.67 3.53 -38.81
C VAL A 125 1.99 2.23 -39.20
N ASP A 126 0.66 2.27 -39.26
CA ASP A 126 -0.17 1.13 -39.60
C ASP A 126 -0.12 0.88 -41.10
N VAL A 127 0.19 -0.36 -41.48
CA VAL A 127 0.17 -0.81 -42.88
C VAL A 127 -1.14 -1.56 -43.14
N VAL A 128 -2.10 -0.86 -43.73
CA VAL A 128 -3.43 -1.42 -44.04
C VAL A 128 -3.43 -1.97 -45.46
N LEU A 129 -3.43 -3.30 -45.56
CA LEU A 129 -3.46 -4.02 -46.84
C LEU A 129 -4.80 -3.84 -47.57
N ASP A 130 -4.75 -3.34 -48.80
CA ASP A 130 -5.87 -3.41 -49.75
C ASP A 130 -5.93 -4.82 -50.33
N ARG A 131 -6.79 -5.65 -49.71
CA ARG A 131 -6.93 -7.06 -50.07
C ARG A 131 -7.31 -7.28 -51.53
N ARG A 132 -8.01 -6.34 -52.18
CA ARG A 132 -8.42 -6.49 -53.58
C ARG A 132 -7.22 -6.33 -54.50
N LYS A 133 -6.50 -5.20 -54.37
CA LYS A 133 -5.29 -4.94 -55.16
C LYS A 133 -4.19 -5.99 -54.92
N ALA A 134 -4.04 -6.41 -53.66
CA ALA A 134 -3.09 -7.46 -53.31
C ALA A 134 -3.43 -8.80 -53.97
N ALA A 135 -4.71 -9.19 -54.03
CA ALA A 135 -5.14 -10.43 -54.70
C ALA A 135 -4.92 -10.40 -56.22
N ASP A 136 -5.20 -9.26 -56.86
CA ASP A 136 -4.95 -9.06 -58.30
C ASP A 136 -3.46 -9.26 -58.62
N LEU A 137 -2.59 -8.70 -57.76
CA LEU A 137 -1.14 -8.82 -57.86
C LEU A 137 -0.58 -10.09 -57.22
N GLY A 138 -1.39 -10.99 -56.65
CA GLY A 138 -0.92 -12.23 -56.04
C GLY A 138 0.05 -12.03 -54.86
N ILE A 139 -0.18 -10.99 -54.04
CA ILE A 139 0.53 -10.71 -52.79
C ILE A 139 -0.36 -11.11 -51.62
N THR A 140 0.15 -11.94 -50.71
CA THR A 140 -0.55 -12.28 -49.47
C THR A 140 -0.17 -11.34 -48.32
N ALA A 141 -0.99 -11.29 -47.27
CA ALA A 141 -0.66 -10.56 -46.05
C ALA A 141 0.63 -11.08 -45.40
N SER A 142 0.91 -12.37 -45.51
CA SER A 142 2.13 -12.99 -44.99
C SER A 142 3.38 -12.54 -45.74
N ASP A 143 3.30 -12.43 -47.07
CA ASP A 143 4.42 -11.95 -47.91
C ASP A 143 4.77 -10.50 -47.56
N LEU A 144 3.75 -9.66 -47.38
CA LEU A 144 3.89 -8.28 -46.96
C LEU A 144 4.53 -8.17 -45.57
N ALA A 145 4.00 -8.93 -44.61
CA ALA A 145 4.47 -8.93 -43.23
C ALA A 145 5.93 -9.39 -43.12
N LEU A 146 6.31 -10.45 -43.84
CA LEU A 146 7.69 -10.94 -43.87
C LEU A 146 8.63 -9.91 -44.49
N SER A 147 8.23 -9.33 -45.64
CA SER A 147 8.99 -8.29 -46.34
C SER A 147 9.27 -7.09 -45.43
N LEU A 148 8.25 -6.58 -44.73
CA LEU A 148 8.38 -5.45 -43.81
C LEU A 148 9.13 -5.82 -42.53
N LYS A 149 8.93 -7.04 -41.99
CA LYS A 149 9.67 -7.54 -40.83
C LYS A 149 11.17 -7.57 -41.13
N THR A 150 11.59 -8.12 -42.27
CA THR A 150 13.01 -8.20 -42.62
C THR A 150 13.58 -6.84 -43.03
N MET A 151 12.87 -6.05 -43.84
CA MET A 151 13.39 -4.78 -44.34
C MET A 151 13.40 -3.66 -43.29
N VAL A 152 12.32 -3.52 -42.51
CA VAL A 152 12.13 -2.38 -41.59
C VAL A 152 12.42 -2.77 -40.14
N GLY A 153 11.80 -3.86 -39.65
CA GLY A 153 11.97 -4.33 -38.27
C GLY A 153 13.36 -4.91 -38.01
N GLY A 154 13.88 -5.63 -38.99
CA GLY A 154 15.09 -6.42 -38.89
C GLY A 154 14.81 -7.83 -38.37
N GLU A 155 15.61 -8.78 -38.82
CA GLU A 155 15.53 -10.18 -38.38
C GLU A 155 16.92 -10.70 -38.01
N ILE A 156 16.99 -11.44 -36.90
CA ILE A 156 18.20 -12.16 -36.53
C ILE A 156 18.33 -13.37 -37.44
N VAL A 157 19.23 -13.30 -38.41
CA VAL A 157 19.41 -14.35 -39.42
C VAL A 157 20.38 -15.43 -38.97
N THR A 158 21.31 -15.08 -38.08
CA THR A 158 22.24 -16.03 -37.47
C THR A 158 22.81 -15.46 -36.18
N LYS A 159 23.53 -16.29 -35.44
CA LYS A 159 24.29 -15.88 -34.26
C LYS A 159 25.76 -16.18 -34.51
N PHE A 160 26.60 -15.17 -34.39
CA PHE A 160 28.05 -15.31 -34.52
C PHE A 160 28.65 -15.53 -33.14
N ARG A 161 29.51 -16.53 -32.99
CA ARG A 161 30.16 -16.84 -31.70
C ARG A 161 31.64 -16.50 -31.76
N GLU A 162 32.09 -15.71 -30.81
CA GLU A 162 33.50 -15.37 -30.62
C GLU A 162 33.91 -15.75 -29.19
N GLY A 163 34.63 -16.88 -29.06
CA GLY A 163 35.01 -17.42 -27.76
C GLY A 163 33.80 -17.87 -26.92
N VAL A 164 33.52 -17.13 -25.85
CA VAL A 164 32.40 -17.32 -24.91
C VAL A 164 31.24 -16.37 -25.18
N GLU A 165 31.43 -15.34 -26.00
CA GLU A 165 30.40 -14.37 -26.36
C GLU A 165 29.64 -14.81 -27.62
N GLN A 166 28.36 -14.49 -27.67
CA GLN A 166 27.47 -14.78 -28.78
C GLN A 166 26.76 -13.49 -29.20
N TYR A 167 26.93 -13.11 -30.47
CA TYR A 167 26.38 -11.91 -31.05
C TYR A 167 25.26 -12.25 -32.04
N ASP A 168 24.19 -11.48 -31.99
CA ASP A 168 23.09 -11.61 -32.95
C ASP A 168 23.43 -10.84 -34.24
N VAL A 169 23.33 -11.52 -35.39
CA VAL A 169 23.54 -10.93 -36.71
C VAL A 169 22.19 -10.52 -37.28
N TRP A 170 21.98 -9.20 -37.41
CA TRP A 170 20.74 -8.62 -37.89
C TRP A 170 20.79 -8.36 -39.39
N LEU A 171 19.76 -8.82 -40.12
CA LEU A 171 19.49 -8.41 -41.49
C LEU A 171 18.38 -7.35 -41.47
N ARG A 172 18.69 -6.16 -41.97
CA ARG A 172 17.76 -5.02 -42.03
C ARG A 172 18.25 -4.00 -43.07
N LEU A 173 17.35 -3.19 -43.64
CA LEU A 173 17.75 -2.06 -44.49
C LEU A 173 18.54 -1.01 -43.68
N ASP A 174 19.41 -0.28 -44.38
CA ASP A 174 20.08 0.89 -43.84
C ASP A 174 19.06 1.88 -43.28
N SER A 175 19.43 2.61 -42.22
CA SER A 175 18.50 3.54 -41.56
C SER A 175 17.90 4.56 -42.53
N LYS A 176 18.69 5.08 -43.48
CA LYS A 176 18.25 6.05 -44.49
C LYS A 176 17.10 5.54 -45.37
N ASP A 177 16.97 4.22 -45.53
CA ASP A 177 15.99 3.59 -46.43
C ASP A 177 14.73 3.09 -45.68
N ARG A 178 14.61 3.39 -44.38
CA ARG A 178 13.47 2.96 -43.54
C ARG A 178 13.05 3.96 -42.45
N ASN A 179 13.68 5.13 -42.39
CA ASN A 179 13.40 6.14 -41.34
C ASN A 179 12.20 7.05 -41.67
N ASP A 180 11.62 6.97 -42.86
CA ASP A 180 10.53 7.83 -43.30
C ASP A 180 9.40 6.98 -43.91
N ALA A 181 8.16 7.28 -43.52
CA ALA A 181 6.96 6.60 -44.02
C ALA A 181 6.82 6.69 -45.55
N GLU A 182 7.23 7.79 -46.17
CA GLU A 182 7.21 7.96 -47.63
C GLU A 182 8.24 7.09 -48.35
N ILE A 183 9.35 6.78 -47.69
CA ILE A 183 10.34 5.82 -48.20
C ILE A 183 9.76 4.40 -48.06
N VAL A 184 9.17 4.08 -46.91
CA VAL A 184 8.54 2.78 -46.67
C VAL A 184 7.43 2.50 -47.69
N ARG A 185 6.64 3.51 -48.07
CA ARG A 185 5.62 3.44 -49.14
C ARG A 185 6.15 2.99 -50.51
N ARG A 186 7.45 3.19 -50.78
CA ARG A 186 8.10 2.86 -52.05
C ARG A 186 8.88 1.56 -52.00
N LEU A 187 8.91 0.88 -50.85
CA LEU A 187 9.65 -0.37 -50.71
C LEU A 187 9.12 -1.43 -51.68
N PRO A 188 10.00 -2.15 -52.37
CA PRO A 188 9.61 -3.19 -53.29
C PRO A 188 9.16 -4.43 -52.53
N ILE A 189 7.94 -4.88 -52.78
CA ILE A 189 7.36 -6.12 -52.27
C ILE A 189 7.34 -7.14 -53.40
N ASN A 190 7.75 -8.37 -53.09
CA ASN A 190 7.77 -9.44 -54.07
C ASN A 190 6.35 -9.97 -54.32
N SER A 191 5.92 -9.92 -55.59
CA SER A 191 4.67 -10.47 -56.09
C SER A 191 4.93 -11.74 -56.90
N GLN A 192 4.09 -12.75 -56.66
CA GLN A 192 4.17 -14.01 -57.41
C GLN A 192 3.73 -13.87 -58.88
N LYS A 193 3.01 -12.79 -59.24
CA LYS A 193 2.47 -12.57 -60.59
C LYS A 193 3.16 -11.43 -61.35
N ALA A 194 3.54 -10.36 -60.65
CA ALA A 194 3.96 -9.09 -61.23
C ALA A 194 5.42 -8.71 -60.92
N GLY A 195 6.17 -9.57 -60.22
CA GLY A 195 7.56 -9.28 -59.83
C GLY A 195 7.65 -8.30 -58.67
N LEU A 196 8.51 -7.29 -58.74
CA LEU A 196 8.65 -6.31 -57.66
C LEU A 196 7.61 -5.19 -57.79
N VAL A 197 6.78 -5.01 -56.77
CA VAL A 197 5.72 -4.01 -56.74
C VAL A 197 5.89 -3.10 -55.53
N PRO A 198 5.80 -1.77 -55.66
CA PRO A 198 5.94 -0.87 -54.52
C PRO A 198 4.79 -1.06 -53.51
N LEU A 199 5.10 -0.95 -52.21
CA LEU A 199 4.16 -1.11 -51.11
C LEU A 199 2.87 -0.27 -51.28
N SER A 200 3.01 0.97 -51.74
CA SER A 200 1.90 1.91 -51.96
C SER A 200 0.82 1.43 -52.94
N GLN A 201 1.12 0.47 -53.81
CA GLN A 201 0.11 -0.10 -54.73
C GLN A 201 -0.80 -1.11 -54.04
N VAL A 202 -0.37 -1.71 -52.93
CA VAL A 202 -1.11 -2.78 -52.25
C VAL A 202 -1.48 -2.46 -50.82
N ALA A 203 -0.86 -1.47 -50.18
CA ALA A 203 -1.18 -1.07 -48.82
C ALA A 203 -1.16 0.44 -48.65
N ASN A 204 -2.02 0.92 -47.75
CA ASN A 204 -2.03 2.30 -47.28
C ASN A 204 -1.28 2.38 -45.96
N LEU A 205 -0.43 3.40 -45.82
CA LEU A 205 0.28 3.67 -44.57
C LEU A 205 -0.43 4.81 -43.85
N THR A 206 -0.95 4.54 -42.65
CA THR A 206 -1.64 5.52 -41.80
C THR A 206 -0.88 5.72 -40.51
N GLU A 207 -0.57 6.97 -40.18
CA GLU A 207 -0.03 7.30 -38.86
C GLU A 207 -1.13 7.09 -37.81
N SER A 208 -0.81 6.29 -36.81
CA SER A 208 -1.69 5.93 -35.72
C SER A 208 -0.94 6.06 -34.39
N LYS A 209 -1.65 5.80 -33.31
CA LYS A 209 -1.15 5.90 -31.95
C LYS A 209 -1.56 4.65 -31.20
N GLY A 210 -0.63 3.72 -31.05
CA GLY A 210 -0.82 2.44 -30.39
C GLY A 210 -0.61 2.52 -28.87
N PRO A 211 -1.21 1.62 -28.08
CA PRO A 211 -0.87 1.49 -26.66
C PRO A 211 0.58 0.99 -26.53
N ALA A 212 1.41 1.67 -25.74
CA ALA A 212 2.79 1.24 -25.48
C ALA A 212 2.82 -0.12 -24.76
N ASP A 213 1.95 -0.28 -23.77
CA ASP A 213 1.76 -1.50 -23.00
C ASP A 213 0.27 -1.74 -22.77
N ILE A 214 -0.12 -3.02 -22.68
CA ILE A 214 -1.48 -3.42 -22.32
C ILE A 214 -1.41 -4.23 -21.03
N ASP A 215 -1.58 -3.51 -19.92
CA ASP A 215 -1.69 -4.11 -18.60
C ASP A 215 -2.96 -4.94 -18.48
N ARG A 216 -2.84 -6.07 -17.79
CA ARG A 216 -3.98 -6.93 -17.48
C ARG A 216 -3.99 -7.35 -16.02
N PHE A 217 -5.18 -7.42 -15.46
CA PHE A 217 -5.44 -8.00 -14.15
C PHE A 217 -6.61 -8.95 -14.23
N ASN A 218 -6.44 -10.15 -13.68
CA ASN A 218 -7.42 -11.24 -13.81
C ASN A 218 -7.89 -11.47 -15.26
N ARG A 219 -6.94 -11.40 -16.22
CA ARG A 219 -7.16 -11.58 -17.67
C ARG A 219 -8.01 -10.48 -18.34
N GLN A 220 -8.42 -9.44 -17.63
CA GLN A 220 -9.06 -8.25 -18.19
C GLN A 220 -8.04 -7.14 -18.38
N ARG A 221 -8.24 -6.29 -19.40
CA ARG A 221 -7.42 -5.09 -19.60
C ARG A 221 -7.66 -4.13 -18.44
N GLN A 222 -6.62 -3.43 -18.03
CA GLN A 222 -6.70 -2.48 -16.93
C GLN A 222 -5.94 -1.19 -17.20
N VAL A 223 -6.33 -0.15 -16.48
CA VAL A 223 -5.50 1.05 -16.28
C VAL A 223 -5.36 1.26 -14.78
N SER A 224 -4.12 1.30 -14.32
CA SER A 224 -3.82 1.60 -12.91
C SER A 224 -3.71 3.10 -12.72
N LEU A 225 -4.46 3.63 -11.76
CA LEU A 225 -4.27 4.95 -11.20
C LEU A 225 -3.27 4.85 -10.05
N PHE A 226 -2.25 5.70 -10.06
CA PHE A 226 -1.22 5.79 -9.04
C PHE A 226 -1.31 7.14 -8.33
N THR A 227 -1.19 7.14 -7.01
CA THR A 227 -1.14 8.39 -6.24
C THR A 227 -0.41 8.21 -4.91
N ASN A 228 0.20 9.29 -4.44
CA ASN A 228 0.82 9.42 -3.13
C ASN A 228 0.02 10.40 -2.27
N LEU A 229 0.21 10.33 -0.95
CA LEU A 229 -0.46 11.20 0.00
C LEU A 229 0.51 12.19 0.63
N ASP A 230 0.06 13.42 0.79
CA ASP A 230 0.72 14.44 1.61
C ASP A 230 -0.24 14.98 2.66
N GLY A 231 0.08 14.76 3.94
CA GLY A 231 -0.71 15.25 5.07
C GLY A 231 -2.11 14.65 5.21
N ARG A 232 -2.44 13.60 4.45
CA ARG A 232 -3.74 12.92 4.48
C ARG A 232 -3.59 11.46 4.92
N ASP A 233 -4.57 10.95 5.66
CA ASP A 233 -4.61 9.55 6.05
C ASP A 233 -5.01 8.64 4.88
N GLN A 234 -4.50 7.42 4.89
CA GLN A 234 -4.72 6.48 3.80
C GLN A 234 -6.18 6.00 3.72
N GLY A 235 -6.89 5.89 4.85
CA GLY A 235 -8.26 5.41 4.90
C GLY A 235 -9.23 6.35 4.19
N SER A 236 -9.22 7.64 4.57
CA SER A 236 -10.02 8.68 3.91
C SER A 236 -9.66 8.81 2.43
N ALA A 237 -8.38 8.66 2.08
CA ALA A 237 -7.94 8.71 0.69
C ALA A 237 -8.49 7.54 -0.14
N THR A 238 -8.55 6.32 0.43
CA THR A 238 -9.18 5.17 -0.26
C THR A 238 -10.68 5.37 -0.46
N GLU A 239 -11.37 5.91 0.54
CA GLU A 239 -12.81 6.21 0.47
C GLU A 239 -13.09 7.27 -0.62
N ILE A 240 -12.33 8.36 -0.64
CA ILE A 240 -12.47 9.41 -1.67
C ILE A 240 -12.24 8.88 -3.08
N ILE A 241 -11.21 8.03 -3.29
CA ILE A 241 -10.97 7.42 -4.61
C ILE A 241 -12.16 6.56 -5.01
N GLN A 242 -12.68 5.77 -4.08
CA GLN A 242 -13.81 4.89 -4.33
C GLN A 242 -15.06 5.70 -4.67
N GLU A 243 -15.42 6.71 -3.87
CA GLU A 243 -16.54 7.63 -4.13
C GLU A 243 -16.37 8.37 -5.47
N THR A 244 -15.16 8.81 -5.79
CA THR A 244 -14.87 9.53 -7.04
C THR A 244 -15.14 8.64 -8.26
N VAL A 245 -14.75 7.37 -8.19
CA VAL A 245 -14.92 6.41 -9.28
C VAL A 245 -16.37 5.89 -9.36
N GLU A 246 -17.00 5.60 -8.22
CA GLU A 246 -18.40 5.18 -8.16
C GLU A 246 -19.34 6.29 -8.64
N GLY A 247 -19.03 7.56 -8.33
CA GLY A 247 -19.76 8.73 -8.80
C GLY A 247 -19.68 9.00 -10.31
N MET A 248 -18.84 8.27 -11.06
CA MET A 248 -18.75 8.38 -12.53
C MET A 248 -19.82 7.55 -13.27
N ASN A 249 -20.66 6.79 -12.57
CA ASN A 249 -21.66 5.90 -13.19
C ASN A 249 -21.03 4.97 -14.24
N LEU A 250 -20.03 4.21 -13.81
CA LEU A 250 -19.32 3.28 -14.68
C LEU A 250 -20.29 2.29 -15.36
N PRO A 251 -20.08 1.95 -16.64
CA PRO A 251 -20.88 0.92 -17.28
C PRO A 251 -20.70 -0.45 -16.60
N PRO A 252 -21.67 -1.37 -16.68
CA PRO A 252 -21.64 -2.64 -15.95
C PRO A 252 -20.43 -3.54 -16.24
N THR A 253 -19.76 -3.34 -17.37
CA THR A 253 -18.57 -4.09 -17.80
C THR A 253 -17.25 -3.52 -17.27
N TYR A 254 -17.31 -2.42 -16.51
CA TYR A 254 -16.15 -1.76 -15.91
C TYR A 254 -16.21 -1.90 -14.40
N SER A 255 -15.07 -2.21 -13.79
CA SER A 255 -14.97 -2.34 -12.35
C SER A 255 -13.68 -1.73 -11.85
N GLY A 256 -13.69 -1.26 -10.61
CA GLY A 256 -12.52 -0.71 -9.96
C GLY A 256 -12.13 -1.52 -8.73
N ALA A 257 -10.84 -1.68 -8.47
CA ALA A 257 -10.34 -2.33 -7.27
C ALA A 257 -8.98 -1.78 -6.85
N PHE A 258 -8.77 -1.64 -5.54
CA PHE A 258 -7.44 -1.37 -5.00
C PHE A 258 -6.51 -2.56 -5.22
N THR A 259 -5.27 -2.29 -5.61
CA THR A 259 -4.22 -3.30 -5.82
C THR A 259 -2.88 -2.85 -5.22
N GLY A 260 -1.84 -3.68 -5.29
CA GLY A 260 -0.53 -3.33 -4.75
C GLY A 260 -0.53 -3.14 -3.23
N ARG A 261 0.17 -2.10 -2.76
CA ARG A 261 0.35 -1.80 -1.32
C ARG A 261 -0.96 -1.47 -0.61
N SER A 262 -1.89 -0.79 -1.27
CA SER A 262 -3.19 -0.42 -0.67
C SER A 262 -4.03 -1.67 -0.39
N LYS A 263 -4.09 -2.62 -1.34
CA LYS A 263 -4.75 -3.91 -1.13
C LYS A 263 -4.10 -4.73 -0.02
N ALA A 264 -2.78 -4.87 -0.05
CA ALA A 264 -2.05 -5.63 0.98
C ALA A 264 -2.28 -5.04 2.38
N MET A 265 -2.30 -3.71 2.50
CA MET A 265 -2.63 -3.03 3.76
C MET A 265 -4.08 -3.30 4.19
N GLY A 266 -5.05 -3.20 3.27
CA GLY A 266 -6.45 -3.50 3.57
C GLY A 266 -6.68 -4.96 4.03
N GLU A 267 -6.02 -5.91 3.37
CA GLU A 267 -6.04 -7.32 3.79
C GLU A 267 -5.38 -7.50 5.16
N ALA A 268 -4.24 -6.86 5.43
CA ALA A 268 -3.56 -6.90 6.72
C ALA A 268 -4.45 -6.30 7.84
N MET A 269 -5.14 -5.19 7.58
CA MET A 269 -6.09 -4.57 8.52
C MET A 269 -7.26 -5.51 8.82
N ARG A 270 -7.87 -6.12 7.80
CA ARG A 270 -8.97 -7.09 7.97
C ARG A 270 -8.50 -8.32 8.77
N ASN A 271 -7.34 -8.85 8.43
CA ASN A 271 -6.75 -9.99 9.13
C ASN A 271 -6.43 -9.65 10.59
N MET A 272 -5.96 -8.42 10.85
CA MET A 272 -5.71 -7.94 12.20
C MET A 272 -7.01 -7.83 13.01
N LEU A 273 -8.08 -7.28 12.44
CA LEU A 273 -9.39 -7.23 13.11
C LEU A 273 -9.92 -8.63 13.46
N MET A 274 -9.78 -9.60 12.55
CA MET A 274 -10.08 -11.00 12.84
C MET A 274 -9.18 -11.56 13.95
N ALA A 275 -7.89 -11.23 13.94
CA ALA A 275 -6.96 -11.65 14.98
C ALA A 275 -7.31 -11.04 16.35
N PHE A 276 -7.76 -9.78 16.42
CA PHE A 276 -8.29 -9.19 17.64
C PHE A 276 -9.48 -9.97 18.17
N PHE A 277 -10.48 -10.20 17.32
CA PHE A 277 -11.67 -10.95 17.72
C PHE A 277 -11.32 -12.34 18.27
N LEU A 278 -10.45 -13.06 17.56
CA LEU A 278 -9.98 -14.36 17.99
C LEU A 278 -9.15 -14.31 19.28
N ALA A 279 -8.30 -13.27 19.44
CA ALA A 279 -7.56 -13.04 20.67
C ALA A 279 -8.48 -12.76 21.86
N PHE A 280 -9.56 -12.01 21.69
CA PHE A 280 -10.58 -11.82 22.73
C PHE A 280 -11.20 -13.15 23.17
N ILE A 281 -11.55 -14.02 22.21
CA ILE A 281 -12.07 -15.37 22.50
C ILE A 281 -11.04 -16.20 23.27
N PHE A 282 -9.79 -16.26 22.80
CA PHE A 282 -8.76 -17.02 23.51
C PHE A 282 -8.46 -16.45 24.89
N MET A 283 -8.41 -15.13 25.04
CA MET A 283 -8.26 -14.50 26.35
C MET A 283 -9.43 -14.86 27.28
N TYR A 284 -10.67 -14.86 26.78
CA TYR A 284 -11.83 -15.29 27.55
C TYR A 284 -11.69 -16.75 28.02
N ILE A 285 -11.33 -17.68 27.13
CA ILE A 285 -11.19 -19.10 27.48
C ILE A 285 -10.07 -19.30 28.52
N VAL A 286 -8.92 -18.67 28.34
CA VAL A 286 -7.80 -18.76 29.29
C VAL A 286 -8.19 -18.20 30.65
N LEU A 287 -8.88 -17.05 30.69
CA LEU A 287 -9.36 -16.47 31.94
C LEU A 287 -10.44 -17.34 32.60
N ALA A 288 -11.35 -17.92 31.81
CA ALA A 288 -12.40 -18.79 32.32
C ALA A 288 -11.81 -20.05 32.96
N ALA A 289 -10.78 -20.63 32.34
CA ALA A 289 -10.02 -21.74 32.90
C ALA A 289 -9.23 -21.33 34.15
N GLN A 290 -8.59 -20.16 34.14
CA GLN A 290 -7.79 -19.66 35.27
C GLN A 290 -8.63 -19.40 36.53
N PHE A 291 -9.83 -18.85 36.36
CA PHE A 291 -10.72 -18.47 37.47
C PHE A 291 -11.85 -19.48 37.74
N GLU A 292 -11.87 -20.59 37.00
CA GLU A 292 -12.95 -21.60 37.02
C GLU A 292 -14.36 -20.97 37.00
N SER A 293 -14.52 -19.87 36.24
CA SER A 293 -15.70 -19.01 36.27
C SER A 293 -15.96 -18.36 34.92
N PHE A 294 -17.21 -18.34 34.49
CA PHE A 294 -17.63 -17.70 33.24
C PHE A 294 -17.87 -16.18 33.39
N ILE A 295 -18.01 -15.68 34.62
CA ILE A 295 -18.36 -14.27 34.88
C ILE A 295 -17.11 -13.41 35.07
N HIS A 296 -16.13 -13.88 35.85
CA HIS A 296 -14.90 -13.12 36.14
C HIS A 296 -14.11 -12.72 34.87
N PRO A 297 -13.99 -13.56 33.83
CA PRO A 297 -13.37 -13.18 32.56
C PRO A 297 -14.05 -11.97 31.91
N ILE A 298 -15.37 -11.91 31.91
CA ILE A 298 -16.14 -10.81 31.31
C ILE A 298 -15.84 -9.51 32.05
N THR A 299 -15.77 -9.56 33.38
CA THR A 299 -15.43 -8.39 34.21
C THR A 299 -14.05 -7.83 33.88
N ILE A 300 -13.05 -8.69 33.66
CA ILE A 300 -11.69 -8.28 33.28
C ILE A 300 -11.69 -7.73 31.86
N LEU A 301 -12.31 -8.43 30.92
CA LEU A 301 -12.33 -8.06 29.51
C LEU A 301 -13.12 -6.77 29.24
N LEU A 302 -14.08 -6.40 30.10
CA LEU A 302 -14.79 -5.12 30.01
C LEU A 302 -13.85 -3.91 30.09
N SER A 303 -12.71 -4.05 30.77
CA SER A 303 -11.69 -2.99 30.82
C SER A 303 -11.00 -2.76 29.47
N LEU A 304 -10.98 -3.73 28.55
CA LEU A 304 -10.23 -3.65 27.30
C LEU A 304 -10.87 -2.69 26.28
N PRO A 305 -12.18 -2.75 25.95
CA PRO A 305 -12.81 -1.75 25.09
C PRO A 305 -12.66 -0.32 25.62
N LEU A 306 -12.63 -0.17 26.95
CA LEU A 306 -12.47 1.14 27.60
C LEU A 306 -11.05 1.70 27.45
N THR A 307 -10.05 0.87 27.15
CA THR A 307 -8.67 1.33 26.88
C THR A 307 -8.46 1.84 25.45
N LEU A 308 -9.30 1.41 24.50
CA LEU A 308 -9.15 1.73 23.08
C LEU A 308 -9.24 3.24 22.79
N PRO A 309 -10.21 4.01 23.35
CA PRO A 309 -10.26 5.46 23.16
C PRO A 309 -8.98 6.17 23.61
N PHE A 310 -8.33 5.70 24.67
CA PHE A 310 -7.10 6.31 25.19
C PHE A 310 -5.89 5.98 24.32
N ALA A 311 -5.82 4.76 23.79
CA ALA A 311 -4.83 4.38 22.80
C ALA A 311 -4.95 5.26 21.54
N LEU A 312 -6.16 5.47 21.03
CA LEU A 312 -6.43 6.32 19.87
C LEU A 312 -6.17 7.80 20.17
N ALA A 313 -6.58 8.29 21.35
CA ALA A 313 -6.29 9.66 21.77
C ALA A 313 -4.78 9.92 21.85
N SER A 314 -3.99 8.93 22.30
CA SER A 314 -2.53 9.07 22.34
C SER A 314 -1.90 9.25 20.96
N LEU A 315 -2.40 8.51 19.96
CA LEU A 315 -1.96 8.68 18.57
C LEU A 315 -2.30 10.09 18.06
N PHE A 316 -3.52 10.55 18.33
CA PHE A 316 -3.98 11.88 17.94
C PHE A 316 -3.12 13.00 18.56
N PHE A 317 -2.85 12.94 19.87
CA PHE A 317 -2.01 13.94 20.54
C PHE A 317 -0.54 13.89 20.13
N LEU A 318 -0.05 12.71 19.73
CA LEU A 318 1.35 12.51 19.30
C LEU A 318 1.55 12.62 17.78
N GLY A 319 0.50 13.03 17.04
CA GLY A 319 0.55 13.28 15.60
C GLY A 319 0.80 12.02 14.75
N GLU A 320 0.48 10.84 15.26
CA GLU A 320 0.69 9.56 14.59
C GLU A 320 -0.58 9.06 13.92
N SER A 321 -0.43 8.40 12.76
CA SER A 321 -1.55 7.80 12.04
C SER A 321 -1.88 6.39 12.55
N ILE A 322 -3.11 5.94 12.27
CA ILE A 322 -3.47 4.53 12.47
C ILE A 322 -2.82 3.72 11.34
N ASN A 323 -1.88 2.86 11.70
CA ASN A 323 -1.14 2.01 10.79
C ASN A 323 -1.00 0.60 11.40
N LEU A 324 -0.41 -0.33 10.65
CA LEU A 324 -0.24 -1.71 11.10
C LEU A 324 0.53 -1.83 12.42
N TYR A 325 1.56 -0.98 12.64
CA TYR A 325 2.37 -1.01 13.85
C TYR A 325 1.68 -0.38 15.05
N SER A 326 0.93 0.71 14.85
CA SER A 326 0.14 1.30 15.94
C SER A 326 -0.98 0.37 16.38
N LEU A 327 -1.58 -0.37 15.44
CA LEU A 327 -2.58 -1.40 15.73
C LEU A 327 -1.97 -2.63 16.45
N LEU A 328 -0.75 -3.04 16.11
CA LEU A 328 0.02 -4.01 16.92
C LEU A 328 0.30 -3.48 18.34
N GLY A 329 0.54 -2.18 18.48
CA GLY A 329 0.65 -1.51 19.78
C GLY A 329 -0.63 -1.65 20.62
N VAL A 330 -1.80 -1.42 20.02
CA VAL A 330 -3.12 -1.65 20.66
C VAL A 330 -3.28 -3.12 21.06
N PHE A 331 -2.87 -4.04 20.20
CA PHE A 331 -2.92 -5.47 20.49
C PHE A 331 -2.10 -5.85 21.73
N MET A 332 -0.86 -5.35 21.82
CA MET A 332 -0.04 -5.54 23.01
C MET A 332 -0.61 -4.84 24.24
N LEU A 333 -1.17 -3.65 24.08
CA LEU A 333 -1.81 -2.90 25.16
C LEU A 333 -2.88 -3.75 25.86
N PHE A 334 -3.73 -4.45 25.13
CA PHE A 334 -4.74 -5.33 25.73
C PHE A 334 -4.14 -6.44 26.60
N GLY A 335 -3.04 -7.05 26.14
CA GLY A 335 -2.33 -8.07 26.91
C GLY A 335 -1.70 -7.53 28.20
N ILE A 336 -1.25 -6.28 28.18
CA ILE A 336 -0.63 -5.63 29.33
C ILE A 336 -1.69 -5.17 30.34
N VAL A 337 -2.76 -4.51 29.86
CA VAL A 337 -3.84 -3.99 30.73
C VAL A 337 -4.55 -5.12 31.46
N LYS A 338 -4.88 -6.23 30.77
CA LYS A 338 -5.61 -7.33 31.40
C LYS A 338 -4.89 -7.91 32.62
N LYS A 339 -3.54 -7.90 32.63
CA LYS A 339 -2.73 -8.42 33.74
C LYS A 339 -3.09 -7.74 35.06
N ASN A 340 -3.32 -6.44 35.04
CA ASN A 340 -3.68 -5.67 36.23
C ASN A 340 -5.06 -6.09 36.75
N GLY A 341 -6.04 -6.24 35.86
CA GLY A 341 -7.38 -6.73 36.21
C GLY A 341 -7.39 -8.17 36.75
N ILE A 342 -6.60 -9.08 36.16
CA ILE A 342 -6.43 -10.46 36.64
C ILE A 342 -5.96 -10.46 38.09
N LEU A 343 -4.87 -9.74 38.35
CA LEU A 343 -4.24 -9.70 39.67
C LEU A 343 -5.16 -9.07 40.74
N GLN A 344 -5.98 -8.10 40.36
CA GLN A 344 -6.92 -7.41 41.24
C GLN A 344 -8.10 -8.32 41.62
N ILE A 345 -8.70 -9.00 40.64
CA ILE A 345 -9.82 -9.93 40.89
C ILE A 345 -9.35 -11.17 41.64
N ASP A 346 -8.20 -11.73 41.30
CA ASP A 346 -7.61 -12.88 41.98
C ASP A 346 -7.42 -12.63 43.49
N TYR A 347 -6.85 -11.47 43.83
CA TYR A 347 -6.64 -11.13 45.23
C TYR A 347 -7.96 -10.78 45.95
N THR A 348 -8.92 -10.16 45.26
CA THR A 348 -10.28 -9.95 45.78
C THR A 348 -10.95 -11.30 46.09
N ASN A 349 -10.91 -12.26 45.17
CA ASN A 349 -11.45 -13.61 45.35
C ASN A 349 -10.76 -14.35 46.51
N THR A 350 -9.45 -14.19 46.66
CA THR A 350 -8.70 -14.75 47.79
C THR A 350 -9.19 -14.18 49.13
N LEU A 351 -9.45 -12.88 49.22
CA LEU A 351 -9.98 -12.24 50.44
C LEU A 351 -11.44 -12.63 50.70
N ARG A 352 -12.24 -12.82 49.65
CA ARG A 352 -13.62 -13.35 49.73
C ARG A 352 -13.64 -14.78 50.27
N ALA A 353 -12.74 -15.64 49.78
CA ALA A 353 -12.59 -17.02 50.27
C ALA A 353 -12.15 -17.08 51.75
N ARG A 354 -11.46 -16.04 52.24
CA ARG A 354 -11.11 -15.87 53.66
C ARG A 354 -12.24 -15.28 54.51
N GLY A 355 -13.44 -15.14 53.95
CA GLY A 355 -14.64 -14.70 54.68
C GLY A 355 -14.85 -13.18 54.74
N LYS A 356 -14.04 -12.37 54.05
CA LYS A 356 -14.23 -10.90 54.07
C LYS A 356 -15.50 -10.47 53.30
N PRO A 357 -16.25 -9.48 53.81
CA PRO A 357 -17.34 -8.83 53.08
C PRO A 357 -16.88 -8.29 51.72
N LEU A 358 -17.79 -8.26 50.73
CA LEU A 358 -17.46 -7.92 49.34
C LEU A 358 -16.73 -6.59 49.20
N LEU A 359 -17.25 -5.55 49.85
CA LEU A 359 -16.73 -4.19 49.74
C LEU A 359 -15.37 -4.04 50.44
N GLU A 360 -15.19 -4.69 51.61
CA GLU A 360 -13.93 -4.70 52.34
C GLU A 360 -12.84 -5.46 51.56
N ALA A 361 -13.19 -6.62 50.97
CA ALA A 361 -12.27 -7.40 50.15
C ALA A 361 -11.79 -6.62 48.93
N ILE A 362 -12.68 -5.88 48.26
CA ILE A 362 -12.34 -5.02 47.11
C ILE A 362 -11.42 -3.87 47.54
N MET A 363 -11.74 -3.17 48.64
CA MET A 363 -10.94 -2.05 49.13
C MET A 363 -9.53 -2.48 49.53
N GLU A 364 -9.42 -3.57 50.27
CA GLU A 364 -8.13 -4.12 50.70
C GLU A 364 -7.34 -4.65 49.50
N ALA A 365 -8.01 -5.26 48.53
CA ALA A 365 -7.35 -5.70 47.31
C ALA A 365 -6.80 -4.54 46.48
N ASN A 366 -7.57 -3.46 46.34
CA ASN A 366 -7.12 -2.25 45.65
C ASN A 366 -5.91 -1.62 46.35
N HIS A 367 -5.95 -1.51 47.68
CA HIS A 367 -4.85 -0.92 48.45
C HIS A 367 -3.56 -1.74 48.33
N ALA A 368 -3.65 -3.07 48.40
CA ALA A 368 -2.49 -3.95 48.25
C ALA A 368 -1.92 -3.94 46.82
N ARG A 369 -2.77 -3.78 45.80
CA ARG A 369 -2.37 -3.83 44.39
C ARG A 369 -1.95 -2.49 43.80
N LEU A 370 -2.36 -1.36 44.39
CA LEU A 370 -2.05 -0.03 43.87
C LEU A 370 -0.55 0.18 43.68
N ARG A 371 0.28 -0.07 44.70
CA ARG A 371 1.74 0.13 44.60
C ARG A 371 2.40 -0.75 43.53
N PRO A 372 2.17 -2.09 43.49
CA PRO A 372 2.72 -2.93 42.43
C PRO A 372 2.26 -2.54 41.01
N ILE A 373 0.98 -2.21 40.83
CA ILE A 373 0.45 -1.82 39.52
C ILE A 373 1.15 -0.54 39.03
N LEU A 374 1.21 0.49 39.88
CA LEU A 374 1.92 1.74 39.57
C LEU A 374 3.39 1.49 39.22
N MET A 375 4.10 0.66 39.99
CA MET A 375 5.49 0.32 39.73
C MET A 375 5.67 -0.30 38.33
N THR A 376 4.83 -1.26 37.95
CA THR A 376 4.94 -1.92 36.64
C THR A 376 4.59 -0.99 35.49
N THR A 377 3.55 -0.17 35.63
CA THR A 377 3.15 0.79 34.60
C THR A 377 4.23 1.86 34.40
N MET A 378 4.79 2.40 35.47
CA MET A 378 5.87 3.39 35.37
C MET A 378 7.14 2.79 34.76
N THR A 379 7.49 1.56 35.12
CA THR A 379 8.66 0.86 34.54
C THR A 379 8.47 0.63 33.04
N LEU A 380 7.27 0.22 32.63
CA LEU A 380 6.95 0.02 31.22
C LEU A 380 6.99 1.34 30.44
N ILE A 381 6.37 2.40 30.98
CA ILE A 381 6.39 3.73 30.35
C ILE A 381 7.85 4.20 30.21
N ALA A 382 8.64 4.12 31.29
CA ALA A 382 10.06 4.50 31.27
C ALA A 382 10.88 3.69 30.25
N GLY A 383 10.63 2.38 30.13
CA GLY A 383 11.29 1.52 29.15
C GLY A 383 10.87 1.78 27.70
N MET A 384 9.66 2.28 27.48
CA MET A 384 9.13 2.59 26.15
C MET A 384 9.47 4.01 25.67
N ILE A 385 9.80 4.94 26.57
CA ILE A 385 10.18 6.33 26.21
C ILE A 385 11.34 6.36 25.20
N PRO A 386 12.46 5.62 25.39
CA PRO A 386 13.55 5.60 24.41
C PRO A 386 13.12 5.06 23.05
N ILE A 387 12.17 4.12 23.02
CA ILE A 387 11.66 3.54 21.76
C ILE A 387 10.72 4.53 21.05
N ALA A 388 9.92 5.27 21.83
CA ALA A 388 9.01 6.29 21.32
C ALA A 388 9.75 7.51 20.75
N LEU A 389 10.88 7.89 21.33
CA LEU A 389 11.69 9.04 20.92
C LEU A 389 12.90 8.69 20.05
N GLY A 390 13.24 7.40 19.95
CA GLY A 390 14.44 6.94 19.26
C GLY A 390 14.43 7.29 17.79
N GLU A 391 15.54 7.84 17.31
CA GLU A 391 15.80 8.17 15.90
C GLU A 391 16.67 7.07 15.28
N GLY A 392 16.48 6.78 13.99
CA GLY A 392 17.24 5.74 13.28
C GLY A 392 16.41 4.91 12.31
N PRO A 393 17.03 3.98 11.57
CA PRO A 393 16.32 3.11 10.64
C PRO A 393 15.19 2.33 11.33
N GLY A 394 14.00 2.37 10.73
CA GLY A 394 12.81 1.72 11.28
C GLY A 394 12.29 2.33 12.59
N SER A 395 12.75 3.53 12.99
CA SER A 395 12.22 4.24 14.15
C SER A 395 10.73 4.51 14.01
N ALA A 396 10.25 4.93 12.83
CA ALA A 396 8.84 5.25 12.60
C ALA A 396 7.89 4.10 12.98
N ALA A 397 8.25 2.85 12.64
CA ALA A 397 7.45 1.68 12.99
C ALA A 397 7.45 1.40 14.51
N ARG A 398 8.63 1.45 15.15
CA ARG A 398 8.80 1.18 16.58
C ARG A 398 8.21 2.29 17.46
N SER A 399 8.39 3.53 17.05
CA SER A 399 7.92 4.73 17.73
C SER A 399 6.40 4.78 17.76
N SER A 400 5.74 4.56 16.62
CA SER A 400 4.27 4.52 16.53
C SER A 400 3.66 3.47 17.49
N MET A 401 4.27 2.28 17.57
CA MET A 401 3.87 1.22 18.49
C MET A 401 4.09 1.58 19.97
N ALA A 402 5.24 2.16 20.32
CA ALA A 402 5.58 2.55 21.69
C ALA A 402 4.69 3.70 22.19
N LYS A 403 4.42 4.70 21.35
CA LYS A 403 3.55 5.83 21.66
C LYS A 403 2.13 5.40 22.07
N VAL A 404 1.55 4.44 21.34
CA VAL A 404 0.25 3.83 21.67
C VAL A 404 0.27 3.17 23.04
N ILE A 405 1.32 2.40 23.32
CA ILE A 405 1.46 1.69 24.60
C ILE A 405 1.59 2.68 25.75
N ILE A 406 2.42 3.71 25.61
CA ILE A 406 2.65 4.73 26.65
C ILE A 406 1.34 5.46 26.96
N GLY A 407 0.69 6.05 25.96
CA GLY A 407 -0.51 6.85 26.19
C GLY A 407 -1.71 5.99 26.60
N GLY A 408 -1.86 4.81 25.98
CA GLY A 408 -2.85 3.83 26.39
C GLY A 408 -2.68 3.39 27.84
N GLN A 409 -1.46 3.05 28.28
CA GLN A 409 -1.17 2.64 29.67
C GLN A 409 -1.34 3.77 30.68
N ALA A 410 -0.83 4.96 30.38
CA ALA A 410 -0.90 6.11 31.29
C ALA A 410 -2.34 6.49 31.62
N LEU A 411 -3.21 6.50 30.60
CA LEU A 411 -4.61 6.88 30.76
C LEU A 411 -5.50 5.71 31.20
N SER A 412 -5.20 4.47 30.78
CA SER A 412 -5.99 3.29 31.19
C SER A 412 -5.76 2.88 32.64
N LEU A 413 -4.58 3.13 33.21
CA LEU A 413 -4.24 2.79 34.59
C LEU A 413 -5.29 3.27 35.60
N PHE A 414 -5.68 4.54 35.53
CA PHE A 414 -6.65 5.14 36.44
C PHE A 414 -8.03 4.48 36.32
N ILE A 415 -8.40 4.15 35.09
CA ILE A 415 -9.70 3.61 34.73
C ILE A 415 -9.79 2.12 35.09
N THR A 416 -8.74 1.33 34.86
CA THR A 416 -8.72 -0.09 35.24
C THR A 416 -8.84 -0.25 36.76
N LEU A 417 -8.13 0.58 37.53
CA LEU A 417 -8.19 0.56 39.00
C LEU A 417 -9.58 0.92 39.56
N LEU A 418 -10.38 1.70 38.82
CA LEU A 418 -11.71 2.12 39.25
C LEU A 418 -12.82 1.23 38.70
N ILE A 419 -12.78 0.94 37.40
CA ILE A 419 -13.86 0.23 36.69
C ILE A 419 -13.86 -1.26 36.97
N VAL A 420 -12.70 -1.92 37.09
CA VAL A 420 -12.67 -3.37 37.36
C VAL A 420 -13.33 -3.71 38.70
N PRO A 421 -13.04 -2.99 39.81
CA PRO A 421 -13.77 -3.15 41.08
C PRO A 421 -15.27 -2.90 40.99
N VAL A 422 -15.66 -1.82 40.31
CA VAL A 422 -17.07 -1.43 40.17
C VAL A 422 -17.81 -2.49 39.36
N ALA A 423 -17.26 -2.91 38.22
CA ALA A 423 -17.83 -3.97 37.40
C ALA A 423 -17.93 -5.28 38.20
N TYR A 424 -16.87 -5.65 38.94
CA TYR A 424 -16.89 -6.85 39.79
C TYR A 424 -18.00 -6.78 40.85
N SER A 425 -18.15 -5.64 41.53
CA SER A 425 -19.22 -5.44 42.53
C SER A 425 -20.63 -5.53 41.92
N LEU A 426 -20.81 -5.00 40.70
CA LEU A 426 -22.09 -5.03 39.98
C LEU A 426 -22.45 -6.45 39.54
N PHE A 427 -21.50 -7.20 38.98
CA PHE A 427 -21.73 -8.58 38.56
C PHE A 427 -21.98 -9.51 39.74
N GLU A 428 -21.26 -9.34 40.85
CA GLU A 428 -21.47 -10.15 42.05
C GLU A 428 -22.79 -9.80 42.76
N GLY A 429 -23.15 -8.52 42.82
CA GLY A 429 -24.45 -8.07 43.30
C GLY A 429 -25.62 -8.57 42.44
N ALA A 430 -25.44 -8.62 41.11
CA ALA A 430 -26.40 -9.21 40.19
C ALA A 430 -26.53 -10.73 40.41
N LYS A 431 -25.42 -11.45 40.61
CA LYS A 431 -25.41 -12.89 40.91
C LYS A 431 -26.14 -13.22 42.22
N GLN A 432 -25.97 -12.39 43.26
CA GLN A 432 -26.71 -12.52 44.52
C GLN A 432 -28.21 -12.22 44.36
N ARG A 433 -28.59 -11.24 43.52
CA ARG A 433 -30.00 -10.89 43.26
C ARG A 433 -30.73 -11.88 42.35
N LEU A 434 -30.03 -12.53 41.43
CA LEU A 434 -30.58 -13.53 40.49
C LEU A 434 -30.66 -14.95 41.08
N GLY A 435 -30.34 -15.15 42.36
CA GLY A 435 -30.49 -16.44 43.03
C GLY A 435 -29.57 -17.56 42.53
N MET A 436 -28.55 -17.23 41.71
CA MET A 436 -27.51 -18.16 41.25
C MET A 436 -26.34 -18.29 42.24
N GLY A 437 -26.50 -17.79 43.47
CA GLY A 437 -25.62 -18.10 44.60
C GLY A 437 -25.98 -19.47 45.15
N GLY A 438 -25.36 -20.51 44.62
CA GLY A 438 -25.49 -21.88 45.14
C GLY A 438 -25.22 -21.94 46.65
N ARG A 439 -26.08 -22.70 47.33
CA ARG A 439 -26.01 -23.16 48.72
C ARG A 439 -24.59 -23.59 49.13
N GLU A 440 -23.86 -22.76 49.86
CA GLU A 440 -22.67 -23.17 50.64
C GLU A 440 -22.65 -22.53 52.04
N SER A 441 -23.80 -22.41 52.69
CA SER A 441 -23.88 -22.00 54.11
C SER A 441 -24.69 -22.95 54.99
N LEU A 442 -24.95 -24.18 54.54
CA LEU A 442 -25.61 -25.23 55.32
C LEU A 442 -24.85 -26.55 55.19
N ASN A 443 -23.58 -26.54 55.60
CA ASN A 443 -22.84 -27.65 56.23
C ASN A 443 -21.33 -27.36 56.13
N ARG A 444 -20.81 -26.57 57.06
CA ARG A 444 -19.56 -26.83 57.81
C ARG A 444 -19.32 -25.73 58.83
#